data_AF-A0A8D5U5N3-F1
#
_entry.id   AF-A0A8D5U5N3-F1
#
_cell.length_a   1.000
_cell.length_b   1.000
_cell.length_c   1.000
_cell.angle_alpha   90.00
_cell.angle_beta   90.00
_cell.angle_gamma   90.00
#
_symmetry.space_group_name_H-M   'P 1'
#
loop_
_entity.id
_entity.type
_entity.pdbx_description
1 polymer ?
#
loop_
_entity_poly.entity_id
_entity_poly.type
_entity_poly.pdbx_seq_one_letter_code
_entity_poly.pdbx_strand_id
1 'polypeptide(L)'
;MTKPCAYFEGGECKESYLTHIRYMLDVWERIKGYYVKTLDRVAGKGSEHYLKLAFLAHDAGKLLKAYTRDKRKFRHELVGAYVLYKMVGGGAGDVFATAVLLHHESIILSVYAGQYGERIIPLSTVRAVLEDFKGLLTPYASLKDDEAYGKVGMEKEIDEMEGILSSLKADDVYDVVKSLVVGASSGKDSLVFRNKVSAVLHVLVLVDSVAANTSRADSRDEGTWVTKAAKVAEPGVW
;
A
#
# COMPACT_ATOMS: atom_id res chain seq x y z
N MET A 1 21.79 -1.87 -13.48
CA MET A 1 21.04 -1.40 -12.30
C MET A 1 19.70 -2.10 -12.30
N THR A 2 19.26 -2.61 -11.15
CA THR A 2 17.92 -3.22 -10.99
C THR A 2 16.88 -2.11 -10.97
N LYS A 3 15.89 -2.13 -11.87
CA LYS A 3 14.81 -1.14 -11.90
C LYS A 3 13.88 -1.27 -10.68
N PRO A 4 13.33 -0.18 -10.13
CA PRO A 4 12.30 -0.25 -9.08
C PRO A 4 11.07 -1.00 -9.62
N CYS A 5 10.52 -1.91 -8.83
CA CYS A 5 9.61 -2.93 -9.35
C CYS A 5 8.37 -3.12 -8.46
N ALA A 6 7.18 -3.14 -9.06
CA ALA A 6 5.94 -3.51 -8.40
C ALA A 6 5.68 -5.02 -8.48
N TYR A 7 5.99 -5.65 -9.62
CA TYR A 7 5.70 -7.05 -9.87
C TYR A 7 6.86 -7.80 -10.53
N PHE A 8 7.21 -8.93 -9.89
CA PHE A 8 8.26 -9.83 -10.35
C PHE A 8 7.67 -11.17 -10.77
N GLU A 9 8.11 -11.69 -11.91
CA GLU A 9 7.79 -13.03 -12.39
C GLU A 9 9.09 -13.73 -12.81
N GLY A 10 9.36 -14.92 -12.26
CA GLY A 10 10.60 -15.65 -12.57
C GLY A 10 11.89 -14.91 -12.18
N GLY A 11 11.82 -13.93 -11.27
CA GLY A 11 12.96 -13.09 -10.90
C GLY A 11 13.16 -11.85 -11.80
N GLU A 12 12.41 -11.76 -12.90
CA GLU A 12 12.42 -10.59 -13.77
C GLU A 12 11.36 -9.58 -13.32
N CYS A 13 11.66 -8.29 -13.47
CA CYS A 13 10.69 -7.25 -13.20
C CYS A 13 9.79 -7.02 -14.42
N LYS A 14 8.55 -7.50 -14.33
CA LYS A 14 7.53 -7.39 -15.39
C LYS A 14 6.81 -6.04 -15.38
N GLU A 15 6.71 -5.41 -14.21
CA GLU A 15 6.06 -4.11 -14.05
C GLU A 15 6.91 -3.22 -13.15
N SER A 16 7.33 -2.05 -13.65
CA SER A 16 8.04 -1.07 -12.83
C SER A 16 7.11 -0.46 -11.78
N TYR A 17 7.69 0.05 -10.70
CA TYR A 17 6.91 0.58 -9.59
C TYR A 17 6.04 1.77 -10.02
N LEU A 18 6.62 2.77 -10.68
CA LEU A 18 5.88 3.97 -11.08
C LEU A 18 4.97 3.71 -12.28
N THR A 19 5.23 2.68 -13.09
CA THR A 19 4.26 2.24 -14.09
C THR A 19 2.98 1.74 -13.43
N HIS A 20 3.08 0.91 -12.37
CA HIS A 20 1.91 0.47 -11.59
C HIS A 20 1.14 1.66 -11.01
N ILE A 21 1.85 2.60 -10.37
CA ILE A 21 1.23 3.82 -9.80
C ILE A 21 0.52 4.65 -10.87
N ARG A 22 1.11 4.80 -12.05
CA ARG A 22 0.48 5.49 -13.18
C ARG A 22 -0.85 4.82 -13.58
N TYR A 23 -0.88 3.49 -13.68
CA TYR A 23 -2.12 2.76 -13.95
C TYR A 23 -3.16 2.92 -12.84
N MET A 24 -2.75 2.93 -11.56
CA MET A 24 -3.65 3.23 -10.45
C MET A 24 -4.28 4.63 -10.57
N LEU A 25 -3.48 5.64 -10.94
CA LEU A 25 -3.99 6.99 -11.17
C LEU A 25 -4.96 7.03 -12.38
N ASP A 26 -4.63 6.37 -13.48
CA ASP A 26 -5.51 6.27 -14.66
C ASP A 26 -6.86 5.62 -14.32
N VAL A 27 -6.84 4.57 -13.50
CA VAL A 27 -8.03 3.89 -12.98
C VAL A 27 -8.83 4.82 -12.07
N TRP A 28 -8.16 5.51 -11.14
CA TRP A 28 -8.80 6.45 -10.23
C TRP A 28 -9.51 7.58 -10.97
N GLU A 29 -8.88 8.18 -11.98
CA GLU A 29 -9.48 9.28 -12.75
C GLU A 29 -10.82 8.90 -13.39
N ARG A 30 -11.02 7.63 -13.74
CA ARG A 30 -12.29 7.11 -14.29
C ARG A 30 -13.37 6.92 -13.23
N ILE A 31 -13.00 6.49 -12.03
CA ILE A 31 -13.97 6.12 -10.99
C ILE A 31 -14.17 7.17 -9.90
N LYS A 32 -13.32 8.21 -9.84
CA LYS A 32 -13.32 9.19 -8.75
C LYS A 32 -14.66 9.88 -8.53
N GLY A 33 -15.48 10.04 -9.59
CA GLY A 33 -16.82 10.61 -9.52
C GLY A 33 -17.77 9.87 -8.56
N TYR A 34 -17.57 8.57 -8.35
CA TYR A 34 -18.36 7.74 -7.45
C TYR A 34 -17.89 7.83 -5.99
N TYR A 35 -16.60 8.05 -5.76
CA TYR A 35 -16.00 7.85 -4.45
C TYR A 35 -15.60 9.14 -3.73
N VAL A 36 -15.16 10.20 -4.43
CA VAL A 36 -14.59 11.41 -3.80
C VAL A 36 -15.52 12.02 -2.75
N LYS A 37 -16.80 12.24 -3.09
CA LYS A 37 -17.76 12.84 -2.15
C LYS A 37 -18.01 11.97 -0.93
N THR A 38 -18.00 10.65 -1.09
CA THR A 38 -18.20 9.70 0.00
C THR A 38 -16.96 9.66 0.89
N LEU A 39 -15.77 9.60 0.30
CA LEU A 39 -14.51 9.65 1.03
C LEU A 39 -14.36 10.96 1.79
N ASP A 40 -14.71 12.11 1.20
CA ASP A 40 -14.64 13.40 1.90
C ASP A 40 -15.58 13.47 3.12
N ARG A 41 -16.75 12.82 3.04
CA ARG A 41 -17.70 12.75 4.17
C ARG A 41 -17.20 11.85 5.29
N VAL A 42 -16.52 10.75 4.95
CA VAL A 42 -16.13 9.72 5.90
C VAL A 42 -14.72 9.99 6.46
N ALA A 43 -13.74 10.18 5.59
CA ALA A 43 -12.33 10.37 5.93
C ALA A 43 -11.92 11.85 6.10
N GLY A 44 -12.76 12.79 5.68
CA GLY A 44 -12.52 14.23 5.78
C GLY A 44 -12.16 14.88 4.44
N LYS A 45 -12.32 16.21 4.35
CA LYS A 45 -12.07 16.98 3.12
C LYS A 45 -10.63 16.81 2.63
N GLY A 46 -10.47 16.78 1.31
CA GLY A 46 -9.16 16.60 0.68
C GLY A 46 -8.73 15.13 0.62
N SER A 47 -9.67 14.20 0.80
CA SER A 47 -9.41 12.76 0.80
C SER A 47 -8.76 12.26 -0.49
N GLU A 48 -9.03 12.88 -1.64
CA GLU A 48 -8.39 12.54 -2.91
C GLU A 48 -6.86 12.69 -2.88
N HIS A 49 -6.34 13.77 -2.29
CA HIS A 49 -4.90 13.98 -2.22
C HIS A 49 -4.24 12.87 -1.38
N TYR A 50 -4.80 12.57 -0.21
CA TYR A 50 -4.30 11.50 0.66
C TYR A 50 -4.43 10.11 0.02
N LEU A 51 -5.48 9.89 -0.78
CA LEU A 51 -5.67 8.65 -1.51
C LEU A 51 -4.60 8.47 -2.60
N LYS A 52 -4.26 9.54 -3.34
CA LYS A 52 -3.17 9.51 -4.32
C LYS A 52 -1.81 9.22 -3.66
N LEU A 53 -1.56 9.80 -2.48
CA LEU A 53 -0.39 9.44 -1.68
C LEU A 53 -0.43 7.98 -1.21
N ALA A 54 -1.61 7.46 -0.86
CA ALA A 54 -1.78 6.06 -0.52
C ALA A 54 -1.47 5.13 -1.70
N PHE A 55 -1.89 5.48 -2.91
CA PHE A 55 -1.49 4.76 -4.13
C PHE A 55 0.02 4.76 -4.27
N LEU A 56 0.68 5.91 -4.14
CA LEU A 56 2.14 5.99 -4.25
C LEU A 56 2.87 5.15 -3.19
N ALA A 57 2.38 5.12 -1.96
CA ALA A 57 3.09 4.54 -0.82
C ALA A 57 2.75 3.07 -0.53
N HIS A 58 1.59 2.54 -0.96
CA HIS A 58 1.07 1.26 -0.45
C HIS A 58 2.06 0.09 -0.58
N ASP A 59 2.77 0.07 -1.71
CA ASP A 59 3.73 -0.95 -2.08
C ASP A 59 5.19 -0.56 -1.80
N ALA A 60 5.45 0.56 -1.12
CA ALA A 60 6.80 1.13 -0.99
C ALA A 60 7.80 0.16 -0.34
N GLY A 61 7.33 -0.77 0.51
CA GLY A 61 8.18 -1.83 1.07
C GLY A 61 8.77 -2.77 0.03
N LYS A 62 8.16 -2.90 -1.16
CA LYS A 62 8.68 -3.71 -2.27
C LYS A 62 9.99 -3.18 -2.83
N LEU A 63 10.29 -1.90 -2.61
CA LEU A 63 11.51 -1.22 -3.06
C LEU A 63 12.74 -1.49 -2.19
N LEU A 64 12.58 -2.23 -1.09
CA LEU A 64 13.66 -2.53 -0.14
C LEU A 64 14.35 -3.86 -0.46
N LYS A 65 15.64 -3.96 -0.11
CA LYS A 65 16.40 -5.23 -0.20
C LYS A 65 15.78 -6.34 0.64
N ALA A 66 15.07 -6.00 1.71
CA ALA A 66 14.33 -6.96 2.53
C ALA A 66 13.29 -7.75 1.70
N TYR A 67 12.53 -7.06 0.85
CA TYR A 67 11.53 -7.70 0.00
C TYR A 67 12.16 -8.61 -1.05
N THR A 68 13.26 -8.19 -1.68
CA THR A 68 13.94 -9.03 -2.68
C THR A 68 14.61 -10.25 -2.05
N ARG A 69 15.01 -10.18 -0.78
CA ARG A 69 15.59 -11.29 -0.02
C ARG A 69 14.57 -12.37 0.30
N ASP A 70 13.41 -12.01 0.84
CA ASP A 70 12.36 -12.96 1.23
C ASP A 70 10.97 -12.31 1.21
N LYS A 71 10.32 -12.40 0.04
CA LYS A 71 8.96 -11.87 -0.20
C LYS A 71 7.87 -12.54 0.63
N ARG A 72 8.12 -13.73 1.18
CA ARG A 72 7.12 -14.50 1.93
C ARG A 72 7.09 -14.05 3.38
N LYS A 73 8.27 -13.83 3.96
CA LYS A 73 8.40 -13.40 5.36
C LYS A 73 8.30 -11.89 5.53
N PHE A 74 8.92 -11.12 4.63
CA PHE A 74 8.87 -9.66 4.71
C PHE A 74 7.51 -9.11 4.27
N ARG A 75 6.92 -8.26 5.10
CA ARG A 75 5.61 -7.64 4.87
C ARG A 75 5.80 -6.20 4.42
N HIS A 76 5.69 -5.97 3.11
CA HIS A 76 5.93 -4.66 2.50
C HIS A 76 4.90 -3.62 2.94
N GLU A 77 3.71 -4.05 3.36
CA GLU A 77 2.61 -3.22 3.85
C GLU A 77 2.99 -2.47 5.13
N LEU A 78 3.89 -3.04 5.96
CA LEU A 78 4.41 -2.37 7.17
C LEU A 78 5.16 -1.09 6.81
N VAL A 79 5.99 -1.15 5.77
CA VAL A 79 6.78 -0.02 5.30
C VAL A 79 5.90 0.94 4.52
N GLY A 80 4.98 0.46 3.69
CA GLY A 80 4.03 1.34 2.99
C GLY A 80 3.21 2.19 3.95
N ALA A 81 2.72 1.58 5.04
CA ALA A 81 1.97 2.29 6.08
C ALA A 81 2.84 3.33 6.78
N TYR A 82 4.08 2.97 7.15
CA TYR A 82 5.04 3.90 7.74
C TYR A 82 5.31 5.10 6.84
N VAL A 83 5.63 4.86 5.56
CA VAL A 83 5.91 5.91 4.57
C VAL A 83 4.73 6.87 4.47
N LEU A 84 3.52 6.35 4.28
CA LEU A 84 2.34 7.18 4.14
C LEU A 84 2.06 8.00 5.40
N TYR A 85 2.21 7.39 6.58
CA TYR A 85 2.06 8.10 7.85
C TYR A 85 3.05 9.26 7.97
N LYS A 86 4.30 9.08 7.51
CA LYS A 86 5.32 10.14 7.54
C LYS A 86 5.04 11.28 6.56
N MET A 87 4.46 10.99 5.40
CA MET A 87 4.10 12.02 4.40
C MET A 87 2.86 12.83 4.81
N VAL A 88 1.89 12.20 5.48
CA VAL A 88 0.60 12.83 5.79
C VAL A 88 0.51 13.32 7.24
N GLY A 89 0.83 12.44 8.20
CA GLY A 89 0.70 12.71 9.63
C GLY A 89 -0.75 12.96 10.12
N GLY A 90 -0.89 13.09 11.44
CA GLY A 90 -2.15 13.39 12.10
C GLY A 90 -3.26 12.36 11.86
N GLY A 91 -4.51 12.75 12.15
CA GLY A 91 -5.65 11.84 12.07
C GLY A 91 -5.98 11.35 10.65
N ALA A 92 -5.63 12.11 9.61
CA ALA A 92 -5.73 11.65 8.23
C ALA A 92 -4.66 10.57 7.96
N GLY A 93 -3.41 10.81 8.38
CA GLY A 93 -2.32 9.86 8.30
C GLY A 93 -2.68 8.54 8.97
N ASP A 94 -3.29 8.56 10.17
CA ASP A 94 -3.71 7.35 10.88
C ASP A 94 -4.68 6.50 10.05
N VAL A 95 -5.71 7.12 9.47
CA VAL A 95 -6.74 6.41 8.68
C VAL A 95 -6.15 5.83 7.40
N PHE A 96 -5.45 6.65 6.63
CA PHE A 96 -4.93 6.24 5.32
C PHE A 96 -3.76 5.24 5.46
N ALA A 97 -2.86 5.45 6.42
CA ALA A 97 -1.79 4.50 6.70
C ALA A 97 -2.31 3.16 7.22
N THR A 98 -3.39 3.15 8.02
CA THR A 98 -4.03 1.89 8.43
C THR A 98 -4.68 1.18 7.24
N ALA A 99 -5.30 1.92 6.32
CA ALA A 99 -5.84 1.33 5.09
C ALA A 99 -4.72 0.71 4.24
N VAL A 100 -3.55 1.37 4.12
CA VAL A 100 -2.37 0.77 3.49
C VAL A 100 -1.88 -0.44 4.27
N LEU A 101 -1.79 -0.40 5.60
CA LEU A 101 -1.36 -1.55 6.39
C LEU A 101 -2.22 -2.80 6.11
N LEU A 102 -3.51 -2.59 5.79
CA LEU A 102 -4.50 -3.64 5.58
C LEU A 102 -4.82 -3.90 4.10
N HIS A 103 -4.11 -3.32 3.12
CA HIS A 103 -4.50 -3.48 1.71
C HIS A 103 -4.39 -4.92 1.17
N HIS A 104 -3.63 -5.77 1.85
CA HIS A 104 -3.62 -7.22 1.65
C HIS A 104 -4.27 -7.98 2.82
N GLU A 105 -5.36 -7.45 3.40
CA GLU A 105 -6.03 -7.98 4.60
C GLU A 105 -6.29 -9.48 4.53
N SER A 106 -6.76 -10.03 3.41
CA SER A 106 -7.00 -11.48 3.27
C SER A 106 -5.71 -12.32 3.40
N ILE A 107 -4.57 -11.80 2.92
CA ILE A 107 -3.25 -12.43 3.06
C ILE A 107 -2.73 -12.25 4.49
N ILE A 108 -2.93 -11.07 5.08
CA ILE A 108 -2.62 -10.79 6.50
C ILE A 108 -3.39 -11.75 7.41
N LEU A 109 -4.70 -11.85 7.24
CA LEU A 109 -5.58 -12.72 8.02
C LEU A 109 -5.27 -14.21 7.79
N SER A 110 -4.97 -14.66 6.58
CA SER A 110 -4.62 -16.07 6.33
C SER A 110 -3.29 -16.47 7.00
N VAL A 111 -2.33 -15.55 7.13
CA VAL A 111 -1.09 -15.79 7.88
C VAL A 111 -1.37 -15.79 9.39
N TYR A 112 -1.98 -14.74 9.94
CA TYR A 112 -2.16 -14.64 11.39
C TYR A 112 -3.22 -15.62 11.91
N ALA A 113 -4.43 -15.62 11.37
CA ALA A 113 -5.49 -16.52 11.81
C ALA A 113 -5.27 -17.97 11.33
N GLY A 114 -4.71 -18.15 10.13
CA GLY A 114 -4.53 -19.48 9.54
C GLY A 114 -3.23 -20.18 9.95
N GLN A 115 -2.07 -19.52 9.83
CA GLN A 115 -0.77 -20.16 10.12
C GLN A 115 -0.37 -20.04 11.59
N TYR A 116 -0.63 -18.91 12.23
CA TYR A 116 -0.25 -18.66 13.62
C TYR A 116 -1.38 -18.89 14.63
N GLY A 117 -2.64 -19.06 14.18
CA GLY A 117 -3.80 -19.26 15.05
C GLY A 117 -4.18 -18.01 15.86
N GLU A 118 -3.69 -16.84 15.45
CA GLU A 118 -3.85 -15.58 16.15
C GLU A 118 -5.04 -14.80 15.61
N ARG A 119 -5.87 -14.27 16.51
CA ARG A 119 -7.08 -13.50 16.15
C ARG A 119 -6.79 -12.02 15.87
N ILE A 120 -5.54 -11.59 16.09
CA ILE A 120 -5.07 -10.21 15.99
C ILE A 120 -3.68 -10.20 15.36
N ILE A 121 -3.24 -9.04 14.85
CA ILE A 121 -1.85 -8.81 14.46
C ILE A 121 -1.02 -8.61 15.74
N PRO A 122 -0.14 -9.55 16.14
CA PRO A 122 0.64 -9.38 17.36
C PRO A 122 1.83 -8.47 17.09
N LEU A 123 1.99 -7.49 17.97
CA LEU A 123 3.11 -6.55 17.91
C LEU A 123 4.47 -7.25 18.09
N SER A 124 4.51 -8.37 18.81
CA SER A 124 5.72 -9.21 18.92
C SER A 124 6.14 -9.77 17.57
N THR A 125 5.20 -10.23 16.75
CA THR A 125 5.46 -10.75 15.41
C THR A 125 5.93 -9.65 14.46
N VAL A 126 5.28 -8.48 14.51
CA VAL A 126 5.73 -7.29 13.75
C VAL A 126 7.17 -6.92 14.13
N ARG A 127 7.48 -6.87 15.44
CA ARG A 127 8.83 -6.60 15.95
C ARG A 127 9.83 -7.62 15.41
N ALA A 128 9.54 -8.91 15.53
CA ALA A 128 10.43 -9.98 15.09
C ALA A 128 10.74 -9.89 13.59
N VAL A 129 9.73 -9.66 12.75
CA VAL A 129 9.92 -9.46 11.31
C VAL A 129 10.83 -8.25 11.04
N LEU A 130 10.62 -7.11 11.69
CA LEU A 130 11.44 -5.92 11.45
C LEU A 130 12.90 -6.10 11.91
N GLU A 131 13.14 -6.78 13.03
CA GLU A 131 14.50 -7.07 13.50
C GLU A 131 15.22 -8.04 12.56
N ASP A 132 14.55 -9.07 12.05
CA ASP A 132 15.12 -10.03 11.09
C ASP A 132 15.62 -9.36 9.79
N PHE A 133 15.01 -8.24 9.40
CA PHE A 133 15.36 -7.50 8.19
C PHE A 133 16.05 -6.16 8.46
N LYS A 134 16.43 -5.83 9.69
CA LYS A 134 16.95 -4.50 10.09
C LYS A 134 18.10 -3.99 9.20
N GLY A 135 19.03 -4.88 8.82
CA GLY A 135 20.15 -4.55 7.92
C GLY A 135 19.82 -4.46 6.43
N LEU A 136 18.58 -4.80 6.04
CA LEU A 136 18.09 -4.84 4.66
C LEU A 136 16.97 -3.82 4.38
N LEU A 137 16.68 -2.95 5.35
CA LEU A 137 15.73 -1.85 5.21
C LEU A 137 16.34 -0.66 4.44
N THR A 138 16.95 -0.94 3.29
CA THR A 138 17.50 0.06 2.37
C THR A 138 16.93 -0.15 0.98
N PRO A 139 16.65 0.93 0.22
CA PRO A 139 16.26 0.82 -1.18
C PRO A 139 17.29 0.03 -1.99
N TYR A 140 16.83 -0.78 -2.95
CA TYR A 140 17.73 -1.43 -3.91
C TYR A 140 17.83 -0.68 -5.25
N ALA A 141 16.98 0.32 -5.46
CA ALA A 141 16.90 1.13 -6.68
C ALA A 141 16.38 2.53 -6.34
N SER A 142 16.73 3.53 -7.16
CA SER A 142 16.12 4.85 -7.10
C SER A 142 14.82 4.87 -7.91
N LEU A 143 13.82 5.64 -7.47
CA LEU A 143 12.59 5.82 -8.24
C LEU A 143 12.79 6.74 -9.43
N LYS A 144 13.86 7.55 -9.43
CA LYS A 144 14.28 8.39 -10.56
C LYS A 144 14.73 7.58 -11.76
N ASP A 145 15.17 6.33 -11.52
CA ASP A 145 15.57 5.39 -12.57
C ASP A 145 14.35 4.68 -13.20
N ASP A 146 13.13 4.93 -12.71
CA ASP A 146 11.90 4.38 -13.30
C ASP A 146 11.48 5.18 -14.55
N GLU A 147 11.18 4.48 -15.63
CA GLU A 147 10.77 5.06 -16.93
C GLU A 147 9.46 5.87 -16.87
N ALA A 148 8.69 5.70 -15.80
CA ALA A 148 7.45 6.44 -15.56
C ALA A 148 7.63 7.68 -14.66
N TYR A 149 8.83 7.98 -14.13
CA TYR A 149 9.06 9.07 -13.17
C TYR A 149 8.39 10.40 -13.54
N GLY A 150 8.69 10.95 -14.72
CA GLY A 150 8.10 12.21 -15.22
C GLY A 150 6.70 12.08 -15.83
N LYS A 151 6.06 10.91 -15.72
CA LYS A 151 4.71 10.63 -16.26
C LYS A 151 3.65 10.49 -15.17
N VAL A 152 4.06 10.30 -13.90
CA VAL A 152 3.13 10.19 -12.76
C VAL A 152 2.58 11.55 -12.35
N GLY A 153 3.34 12.64 -12.53
CA GLY A 153 2.95 13.99 -12.11
C GLY A 153 2.92 14.17 -10.59
N MET A 154 3.75 13.42 -9.87
CA MET A 154 3.91 13.42 -8.41
C MET A 154 5.39 13.46 -8.01
N GLU A 155 6.22 14.15 -8.79
CA GLU A 155 7.69 14.12 -8.66
C GLU A 155 8.15 14.54 -7.26
N LYS A 156 7.51 15.56 -6.67
CA LYS A 156 7.83 16.03 -5.32
C LYS A 156 7.52 14.97 -4.27
N GLU A 157 6.36 14.33 -4.38
CA GLU A 157 5.93 13.28 -3.46
C GLU A 157 6.78 12.02 -3.60
N ILE A 158 7.23 11.70 -4.82
CA ILE A 158 8.17 10.61 -5.10
C ILE A 158 9.53 10.90 -4.44
N ASP A 159 10.06 12.11 -4.62
CA ASP A 159 11.31 12.55 -3.98
C ASP A 159 11.23 12.47 -2.44
N GLU A 160 10.11 12.92 -1.87
CA GLU A 160 9.85 12.83 -0.44
C GLU A 160 9.82 11.37 0.05
N MET A 161 9.09 10.50 -0.65
CA MET A 161 9.02 9.07 -0.35
C MET A 161 10.41 8.42 -0.42
N GLU A 162 11.21 8.73 -1.43
CA GLU A 162 12.57 8.20 -1.57
C GLU A 162 13.48 8.65 -0.41
N GLY A 163 13.33 9.89 0.06
CA GLY A 163 14.01 10.40 1.26
C GLY A 163 13.61 9.65 2.54
N ILE A 164 12.31 9.35 2.71
CA ILE A 164 11.80 8.57 3.84
C ILE A 164 12.36 7.14 3.81
N LEU A 165 12.33 6.49 2.65
CA LEU A 165 12.83 5.12 2.48
C LEU A 165 14.35 5.04 2.71
N SER A 166 15.11 6.05 2.30
CA SER A 166 16.56 6.10 2.45
C SER A 166 17.03 6.31 3.90
N SER A 167 16.16 6.85 4.76
CA SER A 167 16.43 7.12 6.17
C SER A 167 15.70 6.17 7.13
N LEU A 168 15.12 5.10 6.60
CA LEU A 168 14.24 4.20 7.32
C LEU A 168 14.97 3.42 8.44
N LYS A 169 14.32 3.33 9.61
CA LYS A 169 14.79 2.53 10.75
C LYS A 169 13.69 1.58 11.22
N ALA A 170 14.09 0.36 11.58
CA ALA A 170 13.17 -0.68 12.05
C ALA A 170 12.32 -0.22 13.25
N ASP A 171 12.94 0.45 14.23
CA ASP A 171 12.25 0.94 15.43
C ASP A 171 11.19 2.01 15.09
N ASP A 172 11.48 2.92 14.15
CA ASP A 172 10.54 3.96 13.71
C ASP A 172 9.32 3.34 12.99
N VAL A 173 9.54 2.35 12.13
CA VAL A 173 8.46 1.59 11.49
C VAL A 173 7.62 0.87 12.54
N TYR A 174 8.28 0.21 13.50
CA TYR A 174 7.60 -0.51 14.57
C TYR A 174 6.69 0.41 15.38
N ASP A 175 7.17 1.58 15.79
CA ASP A 175 6.40 2.49 16.62
C ASP A 175 5.18 3.07 15.89
N VAL A 176 5.32 3.39 14.60
CA VAL A 176 4.18 3.80 13.77
C VAL A 176 3.18 2.66 13.64
N VAL A 177 3.60 1.47 13.22
CA VAL A 177 2.70 0.32 13.05
C VAL A 177 2.01 -0.04 14.37
N LYS A 178 2.73 0.02 15.50
CA LYS A 178 2.17 -0.16 16.83
C LYS A 178 1.04 0.81 17.11
N SER A 179 1.25 2.10 16.82
CA SER A 179 0.22 3.13 16.98
C SER A 179 -1.02 2.83 16.14
N LEU A 180 -0.84 2.49 14.86
CA LEU A 180 -1.95 2.19 13.93
C LEU A 180 -2.75 0.97 14.40
N VAL A 181 -2.08 -0.13 14.77
CA VAL A 181 -2.73 -1.36 15.25
C VAL A 181 -3.49 -1.13 16.56
N VAL A 182 -2.89 -0.42 17.51
CA VAL A 182 -3.55 -0.09 18.79
C VAL A 182 -4.75 0.84 18.57
N GLY A 183 -4.61 1.85 17.71
CA GLY A 183 -5.68 2.77 17.35
C GLY A 183 -6.87 2.04 16.72
N ALA A 184 -6.60 1.12 15.80
CA ALA A 184 -7.63 0.27 15.19
C ALA A 184 -8.29 -0.69 16.18
N SER A 185 -7.57 -1.16 17.19
CA SER A 185 -8.02 -2.27 18.06
C SER A 185 -8.73 -1.82 19.33
N SER A 186 -8.28 -0.74 19.97
CA SER A 186 -8.59 -0.48 21.38
C SER A 186 -9.07 0.95 21.69
N GLY A 187 -9.31 1.79 20.67
CA GLY A 187 -9.80 3.15 20.85
C GLY A 187 -11.29 3.25 21.21
N LYS A 188 -11.67 4.28 21.98
CA LYS A 188 -13.09 4.62 22.27
C LYS A 188 -13.92 4.81 20.99
N ASP A 189 -13.30 5.29 19.92
CA ASP A 189 -13.91 5.50 18.61
C ASP A 189 -13.46 4.45 17.56
N SER A 190 -13.01 3.28 18.00
CA SER A 190 -12.44 2.24 17.11
C SER A 190 -13.40 1.82 15.99
N LEU A 191 -14.71 1.78 16.23
CA LEU A 191 -15.70 1.47 15.17
C LEU A 191 -15.77 2.58 14.11
N VAL A 192 -15.80 3.84 14.53
CA VAL A 192 -15.79 4.99 13.60
C VAL A 192 -14.48 5.00 12.82
N PHE A 193 -13.35 4.79 13.49
CA PHE A 193 -12.05 4.69 12.85
C PHE A 193 -12.00 3.55 11.82
N ARG A 194 -12.44 2.34 12.17
CA ARG A 194 -12.52 1.19 11.26
C ARG A 194 -13.43 1.45 10.07
N ASN A 195 -14.55 2.14 10.26
CA ASN A 195 -15.43 2.53 9.15
C ASN A 195 -14.71 3.48 8.18
N LYS A 196 -13.92 4.44 8.70
CA LYS A 196 -13.11 5.32 7.86
C LYS A 196 -12.03 4.56 7.09
N VAL A 197 -11.31 3.69 7.79
CA VAL A 197 -10.28 2.82 7.21
C VAL A 197 -10.89 1.93 6.12
N SER A 198 -12.02 1.29 6.38
CA SER A 198 -12.72 0.40 5.43
C SER A 198 -13.14 1.13 4.15
N ALA A 199 -13.64 2.37 4.26
CA ALA A 199 -14.01 3.17 3.10
C ALA A 199 -12.79 3.49 2.20
N VAL A 200 -11.65 3.85 2.81
CA VAL A 200 -10.39 4.11 2.07
C VAL A 200 -9.83 2.81 1.49
N LEU A 201 -9.79 1.76 2.29
CA LEU A 201 -9.29 0.43 1.94
C LEU A 201 -10.02 -0.15 0.73
N HIS A 202 -11.35 -0.04 0.71
CA HIS A 202 -12.17 -0.50 -0.42
C HIS A 202 -11.71 0.11 -1.74
N VAL A 203 -11.52 1.44 -1.77
CA VAL A 203 -11.09 2.15 -2.98
C VAL A 203 -9.65 1.81 -3.34
N LEU A 204 -8.76 1.74 -2.36
CA LEU A 204 -7.36 1.35 -2.57
C LEU A 204 -7.24 -0.03 -3.21
N VAL A 205 -7.92 -1.04 -2.66
CA VAL A 205 -7.89 -2.42 -3.18
C VAL A 205 -8.54 -2.54 -4.55
N LEU A 206 -9.64 -1.83 -4.79
CA LEU A 206 -10.29 -1.81 -6.10
C LEU A 206 -9.35 -1.23 -7.16
N VAL A 207 -8.76 -0.07 -6.89
CA VAL A 207 -7.85 0.61 -7.83
C VAL A 207 -6.61 -0.23 -8.09
N ASP A 208 -5.97 -0.75 -7.05
CA ASP A 208 -4.79 -1.62 -7.15
C ASP A 208 -5.07 -2.88 -7.97
N SER A 209 -6.17 -3.58 -7.68
CA SER A 209 -6.55 -4.82 -8.37
C SER A 209 -6.86 -4.60 -9.86
N VAL A 210 -7.49 -3.47 -10.20
CA VAL A 210 -7.80 -3.14 -11.59
C VAL A 210 -6.54 -2.70 -12.33
N ALA A 211 -5.71 -1.84 -11.71
CA ALA A 211 -4.45 -1.40 -12.29
C ALA A 211 -3.53 -2.58 -12.60
N ALA A 212 -3.33 -3.47 -11.63
CA ALA A 212 -2.53 -4.68 -11.78
C ALA A 212 -3.06 -5.59 -12.90
N ASN A 213 -4.38 -5.77 -13.01
CA ASN A 213 -4.94 -6.56 -14.09
C ASN A 213 -4.77 -5.91 -15.47
N THR A 214 -4.92 -4.58 -15.56
CA THR A 214 -4.78 -3.86 -16.83
C THR A 214 -3.34 -3.87 -17.33
N SER A 215 -2.36 -3.68 -16.44
CA SER A 215 -0.95 -3.66 -16.81
C SER A 215 -0.37 -5.05 -17.07
N ARG A 216 -0.97 -6.10 -16.49
CA ARG A 216 -0.50 -7.50 -16.59
C ARG A 216 -1.39 -8.38 -17.46
N ALA A 217 -2.26 -7.80 -18.29
CA ALA A 217 -3.23 -8.54 -19.10
C ALA A 217 -2.59 -9.59 -20.04
N ASP A 218 -1.33 -9.40 -20.45
CA ASP A 218 -0.56 -10.35 -21.28
C ASP A 218 0.15 -11.46 -20.47
N SER A 219 0.07 -11.40 -19.14
CA SER A 219 0.61 -12.43 -18.23
C SER A 219 -0.44 -13.49 -17.91
N ARG A 220 -0.04 -14.63 -17.31
CA ARG A 220 -0.99 -15.67 -16.87
C ARG A 220 -1.82 -15.26 -15.63
N ASP A 221 -1.80 -13.99 -15.24
CA ASP A 221 -2.58 -13.46 -14.14
C ASP A 221 -4.04 -13.28 -14.60
N GLU A 222 -4.93 -14.18 -14.19
CA GLU A 222 -6.35 -14.14 -14.55
C GLU A 222 -7.14 -12.98 -13.89
N GLY A 223 -6.44 -12.11 -13.15
CA GLY A 223 -7.03 -11.07 -12.33
C GLY A 223 -7.70 -11.63 -11.07
N THR A 224 -7.79 -10.80 -10.03
CA THR A 224 -8.43 -11.21 -8.78
C THR A 224 -9.95 -11.29 -8.94
N TRP A 225 -10.64 -11.92 -7.97
CA TRP A 225 -12.11 -11.89 -7.92
C TRP A 225 -12.66 -10.45 -7.93
N VAL A 226 -11.95 -9.50 -7.31
CA VAL A 226 -12.30 -8.07 -7.32
C VAL A 226 -12.32 -7.55 -8.75
N THR A 227 -11.30 -7.85 -9.56
CA THR A 227 -11.25 -7.42 -10.96
C THR A 227 -12.36 -8.06 -11.80
N LYS A 228 -12.63 -9.36 -11.59
CA LYS A 228 -13.72 -10.08 -12.30
C LYS A 228 -15.09 -9.46 -11.98
N ALA A 229 -15.34 -9.13 -10.72
CA ALA A 229 -16.57 -8.45 -10.29
C ALA A 229 -16.65 -6.99 -10.76
N ALA A 230 -15.52 -6.27 -10.77
CA ALA A 230 -15.46 -4.89 -11.23
C ALA A 230 -15.94 -4.77 -12.68
N LYS A 231 -15.49 -5.65 -13.59
CA LYS A 231 -15.85 -5.64 -15.02
C LYS A 231 -17.36 -5.70 -15.32
N VAL A 232 -18.18 -6.15 -14.38
CA VAL A 232 -19.64 -6.31 -14.56
C VAL A 232 -20.47 -5.36 -13.68
N ALA A 233 -19.85 -4.66 -12.73
CA ALA A 233 -20.52 -3.76 -11.81
C ALA A 233 -20.48 -2.31 -12.33
N GLU A 234 -21.56 -1.53 -12.16
CA GLU A 234 -21.65 -0.12 -12.60
C GLU A 234 -20.42 0.76 -12.26
N PRO A 235 -19.80 0.68 -11.05
CA PRO A 235 -18.61 1.49 -10.74
C PRO A 235 -17.35 1.03 -11.48
N GLY A 236 -17.37 -0.14 -12.11
CA GLY A 236 -16.25 -0.78 -12.81
C GLY A 236 -16.62 -1.21 -14.23
N VAL A 237 -17.64 -0.63 -14.86
CA VAL A 237 -17.79 -0.77 -16.32
C VAL A 237 -16.68 0.08 -16.95
N TRP A 238 -15.59 -0.59 -17.33
CA TRP A 238 -14.35 -0.02 -17.88
C TRP A 238 -14.39 0.13 -19.40
#